data_AF-A0AAW9EB54-F1
#
_entry.id   AF-A0AAW9EB54-F1
#
_cell.length_a   1.000
_cell.length_b   1.000
_cell.length_c   1.000
_cell.angle_alpha   90.00
_cell.angle_beta   90.00
_cell.angle_gamma   90.00
#
_symmetry.space_group_name_H-M   'P 1'
#
loop_
_entity.id
_entity.type
_entity.pdbx_description
1 polymer ?
#
loop_
_entity_poly.entity_id
_entity_poly.type
_entity_poly.pdbx_seq_one_letter_code
_entity_poly.pdbx_strand_id
1 'polypeptide(L)'
;DEILALDKAKTALANSVRQMHQQIINGRQLKANIVLRETELAKLQNDLRRREVLGERNVIGKEELQHAREAVATAKAALDVAKEQYNANQAIILTTPIA
;
A
#
# COMPACT_ATOMS: atom_id res chain seq x y z
N ASP A 1 -28.38 -15.65 34.08
CA ASP A 1 -27.26 -16.47 34.59
C ASP A 1 -25.94 -15.77 34.28
N GLU A 2 -25.25 -15.27 35.30
CA GLU A 2 -24.07 -14.41 35.15
C GLU A 2 -22.86 -15.15 34.58
N ILE A 3 -22.73 -16.45 34.85
CA ILE A 3 -21.65 -17.29 34.33
C ILE A 3 -21.74 -17.41 32.80
N LEU A 4 -22.95 -17.61 32.26
CA LEU A 4 -23.18 -17.66 30.82
C LEU A 4 -22.90 -16.31 30.16
N ALA A 5 -23.23 -15.20 30.84
CA ALA A 5 -22.94 -13.86 30.33
C ALA A 5 -21.42 -13.59 30.28
N LEU A 6 -20.69 -13.99 31.32
CA LEU A 6 -19.23 -13.89 31.39
C LEU A 6 -18.54 -14.74 30.31
N ASP A 7 -19.00 -15.96 30.10
CA ASP A 7 -18.41 -16.86 29.08
C ASP A 7 -18.61 -16.34 27.65
N LYS A 8 -19.79 -15.77 27.37
CA LYS A 8 -20.07 -15.05 26.11
C LYS A 8 -19.16 -13.84 25.95
N ALA A 9 -18.95 -13.05 26.99
CA ALA A 9 -18.06 -11.88 26.95
C ALA A 9 -16.60 -12.29 26.67
N LYS A 10 -16.10 -13.35 27.32
CA LYS A 10 -14.75 -13.90 27.06
C LYS A 10 -14.58 -14.37 25.61
N THR A 11 -15.60 -15.05 25.09
CA THR A 11 -15.58 -15.53 23.69
C THR A 11 -15.61 -14.37 22.71
N ALA A 12 -16.45 -13.35 22.95
CA ALA A 12 -16.51 -12.14 22.15
C ALA A 12 -15.16 -11.41 22.13
N LEU A 13 -14.53 -11.22 23.30
CA LEU A 13 -13.20 -10.64 23.41
C LEU A 13 -12.15 -11.44 22.64
N ALA A 14 -12.13 -12.78 22.79
CA ALA A 14 -11.20 -13.63 22.07
C ALA A 14 -11.36 -13.51 20.54
N ASN A 15 -12.59 -13.37 20.05
CA ASN A 15 -12.87 -13.15 18.64
C ASN A 15 -12.37 -11.77 18.18
N SER A 16 -12.62 -10.71 18.94
CA SER A 16 -12.14 -9.35 18.66
C SER A 16 -10.61 -9.30 18.60
N VAL A 17 -9.92 -9.96 19.54
CA VAL A 17 -8.44 -10.05 19.55
C VAL A 17 -7.93 -10.76 18.29
N ARG A 18 -8.54 -11.89 17.89
CA ARG A 18 -8.14 -12.59 16.65
C ARG A 18 -8.37 -11.72 15.41
N GLN A 19 -9.48 -11.00 15.34
CA GLN A 19 -9.78 -10.08 14.24
C GLN A 19 -8.75 -8.94 14.18
N MET A 20 -8.40 -8.34 15.32
CA MET A 20 -7.37 -7.29 15.39
C MET A 20 -6.00 -7.83 14.94
N HIS A 21 -5.60 -9.02 15.40
CA HIS A 21 -4.37 -9.66 14.93
C HIS A 21 -4.35 -9.86 13.41
N GLN A 22 -5.47 -10.28 12.82
CA GLN A 22 -5.58 -10.41 11.37
C GLN A 22 -5.42 -9.06 10.66
N GLN A 23 -6.01 -7.99 11.18
CA GLN A 23 -5.84 -6.65 10.61
C GLN A 23 -4.40 -6.15 10.70
N ILE A 24 -3.69 -6.43 11.80
CA ILE A 24 -2.27 -6.09 11.95
C ILE A 24 -1.41 -6.84 10.92
N ILE A 25 -1.68 -8.13 10.70
CA ILE A 25 -0.96 -8.93 9.70
C ILE A 25 -1.22 -8.36 8.29
N ASN A 26 -2.46 -8.03 7.96
CA ASN A 26 -2.82 -7.38 6.70
C ASN A 26 -2.07 -6.03 6.54
N GLY A 27 -2.01 -5.22 7.60
CA GLY A 27 -1.25 -3.97 7.60
C GLY A 27 0.23 -4.15 7.26
N ARG A 28 0.87 -5.24 7.71
CA ARG A 28 2.26 -5.56 7.33
C ARG A 28 2.39 -5.87 5.84
N GLN A 29 1.42 -6.60 5.27
CA GLN A 29 1.39 -6.90 3.83
C GLN A 29 1.20 -5.62 2.99
N LEU A 30 0.29 -4.74 3.41
CA LEU A 30 0.07 -3.44 2.76
C LEU A 30 1.32 -2.56 2.82
N LYS A 31 2.02 -2.53 3.96
CA LYS A 31 3.30 -1.82 4.08
C LYS A 31 4.37 -2.40 3.14
N ALA A 32 4.45 -3.73 3.00
CA ALA A 32 5.35 -4.36 2.05
C ALA A 32 5.00 -4.00 0.58
N ASN A 33 3.71 -3.88 0.27
CA ASN A 33 3.24 -3.44 -1.05
C ASN A 33 3.64 -1.98 -1.35
N ILE A 34 3.61 -1.09 -0.35
CA ILE A 34 4.14 0.28 -0.49
C ILE A 34 5.62 0.24 -0.88
N VAL A 35 6.45 -0.54 -0.17
CA VAL A 35 7.89 -0.66 -0.48
C VAL A 35 8.10 -1.17 -1.90
N LEU A 36 7.32 -2.16 -2.34
CA LEU A 36 7.36 -2.64 -3.71
C LEU A 36 7.06 -1.52 -4.73
N ARG A 37 5.99 -0.73 -4.51
CA ARG A 37 5.63 0.39 -5.40
C ARG A 37 6.66 1.51 -5.38
N GLU A 38 7.31 1.77 -4.26
CA GLU A 38 8.42 2.73 -4.17
C GLU A 38 9.61 2.29 -5.03
N THR A 39 9.99 1.01 -4.96
CA THR A 39 11.08 0.47 -5.78
C THR A 39 10.75 0.50 -7.28
N GLU A 40 9.50 0.22 -7.64
CA GLU A 40 9.02 0.30 -9.02
C GLU A 40 9.05 1.74 -9.55
N LEU A 41 8.55 2.70 -8.76
CA LEU A 41 8.61 4.12 -9.11
C LEU A 41 10.06 4.60 -9.29
N ALA A 42 10.96 4.23 -8.37
CA ALA A 42 12.37 4.61 -8.46
C ALA A 42 13.02 4.03 -9.72
N LYS A 43 12.73 2.77 -10.07
CA LYS A 43 13.20 2.14 -11.30
C LYS A 43 12.75 2.91 -12.55
N LEU A 44 11.47 3.29 -12.62
CA LEU A 44 10.92 4.01 -13.78
C LEU A 44 11.44 5.45 -13.84
N GLN A 45 11.64 6.12 -12.70
CA GLN A 45 12.28 7.43 -12.66
C GLN A 45 13.73 7.38 -13.17
N ASN A 46 14.49 6.35 -12.79
CA ASN A 46 15.85 6.15 -13.31
C ASN A 46 15.85 5.94 -14.82
N ASP A 47 14.86 5.20 -15.32
CA ASP A 47 14.71 4.90 -16.73
C ASP A 47 14.30 6.12 -17.57
N LEU A 48 13.36 6.93 -17.05
CA LEU A 48 13.00 8.22 -17.63
C LEU A 48 14.23 9.13 -17.73
N ARG A 49 15.04 9.26 -16.67
CA ARG A 49 16.25 10.10 -16.71
C ARG A 49 17.24 9.68 -17.80
N ARG A 50 17.40 8.37 -18.04
CA ARG A 50 18.23 7.88 -19.15
C ARG A 50 17.63 8.25 -20.50
N ARG A 51 16.32 8.10 -20.67
CA ARG A 51 15.62 8.44 -21.92
C ARG A 51 15.60 9.94 -22.19
N GLU A 52 15.54 10.79 -21.18
CA GLU A 52 15.65 12.24 -21.34
C GLU A 52 16.96 12.62 -22.03
N VAL A 53 18.09 12.08 -21.56
CA VAL A 53 19.42 12.30 -22.18
C VAL A 53 19.47 11.78 -23.63
N LEU A 54 18.85 10.63 -23.91
CA LEU A 54 18.78 10.10 -25.29
C LEU A 54 17.87 10.95 -26.19
N GLY A 55 16.77 11.47 -25.64
CA GLY A 55 15.82 12.32 -26.35
C GLY A 55 16.42 13.67 -26.71
N GLU A 56 17.21 14.28 -25.81
CA GLU A 56 17.97 15.51 -26.09
C GLU A 56 18.96 15.34 -27.24
N ARG A 57 19.51 14.14 -27.39
CA ARG A 57 20.43 13.78 -28.48
C ARG A 57 19.70 13.33 -29.76
N ASN A 58 18.36 13.39 -29.79
CA ASN A 58 17.51 12.88 -30.86
C ASN A 58 17.78 11.39 -31.21
N VAL A 59 18.28 10.60 -30.25
CA VAL A 59 18.56 9.17 -30.43
C VAL A 59 17.28 8.34 -30.31
N ILE A 60 16.28 8.84 -29.58
CA ILE A 60 14.96 8.22 -29.44
C ILE A 60 13.85 9.17 -29.91
N GLY A 61 12.70 8.60 -30.27
CA GLY A 61 11.52 9.37 -30.64
C GLY A 61 10.89 10.10 -29.45
N LYS A 62 10.18 11.20 -29.73
CA LYS A 62 9.42 11.95 -28.73
C LYS A 62 8.33 11.10 -28.06
N GLU A 63 7.78 10.14 -28.80
CA GLU A 63 6.79 9.19 -28.30
C GLU A 63 7.37 8.26 -27.22
N GLU A 64 8.57 7.70 -27.44
CA GLU A 64 9.26 6.86 -26.45
C GLU A 64 9.52 7.63 -25.14
N LEU A 65 9.89 8.91 -25.24
CA LEU A 65 10.07 9.77 -24.07
C LEU A 65 8.74 10.04 -23.35
N GLN A 66 7.65 10.22 -24.11
CA GLN A 66 6.32 10.43 -23.55
C GLN A 66 5.81 9.20 -22.81
N HIS A 67 5.95 8.01 -23.40
CA HIS A 67 5.61 6.72 -22.75
C HIS A 67 6.35 6.55 -21.41
N ALA A 68 7.63 6.93 -21.34
CA ALA A 68 8.40 6.86 -20.11
C ALA A 68 7.88 7.82 -19.01
N ARG A 69 7.42 9.02 -19.39
CA ARG A 69 6.80 9.97 -18.44
C ARG A 69 5.47 9.44 -17.92
N GLU A 70 4.65 8.88 -18.80
CA GLU A 70 3.37 8.27 -18.44
C GLU A 70 3.53 7.05 -17.54
N ALA A 71 4.57 6.23 -17.78
CA ALA A 71 4.92 5.12 -16.89
C ALA A 71 5.28 5.60 -15.48
N VAL A 72 6.07 6.67 -15.35
CA VAL A 72 6.40 7.27 -14.04
C VAL A 72 5.15 7.82 -13.35
N ALA A 73 4.28 8.52 -14.08
CA ALA A 73 3.03 9.05 -13.55
C ALA A 73 2.11 7.93 -13.04
N THR A 74 2.00 6.85 -13.80
CA THR A 74 1.20 5.66 -13.44
C THR A 74 1.75 4.98 -12.20
N ALA A 75 3.06 4.76 -12.11
CA ALA A 75 3.68 4.15 -10.93
C ALA A 75 3.54 5.02 -9.67
N LYS A 76 3.58 6.35 -9.82
CA LYS A 76 3.31 7.27 -8.72
C LYS A 76 1.87 7.13 -8.22
N ALA A 77 0.89 7.11 -9.12
CA ALA A 77 -0.50 6.90 -8.74
C ALA A 77 -0.72 5.53 -8.05
N ALA A 78 -0.07 4.48 -8.55
CA ALA A 78 -0.14 3.15 -7.93
C ALA A 78 0.47 3.12 -6.52
N LEU A 79 1.56 3.87 -6.28
CA LEU A 79 2.13 4.04 -4.95
C LEU A 79 1.16 4.78 -4.02
N ASP A 80 0.52 5.84 -4.49
CA ASP A 80 -0.43 6.62 -3.69
C ASP A 80 -1.64 5.76 -3.29
N VAL A 81 -2.18 4.94 -4.20
CA VAL A 81 -3.22 3.95 -3.87
C VAL A 81 -2.75 2.97 -2.80
N ALA A 82 -1.52 2.44 -2.89
CA ALA A 82 -1.00 1.51 -1.89
C ALA A 82 -0.88 2.17 -0.50
N LYS A 83 -0.49 3.44 -0.45
CA LYS A 83 -0.44 4.23 0.80
C LYS A 83 -1.84 4.42 1.40
N GLU A 84 -2.82 4.78 0.59
CA GLU A 84 -4.20 4.95 1.09
C GLU A 84 -4.82 3.65 1.59
N GLN A 85 -4.54 2.51 0.93
CA GLN A 85 -4.96 1.20 1.41
C GLN A 85 -4.38 0.87 2.79
N TYR A 86 -3.09 1.15 3.00
CA TYR A 86 -2.44 0.99 4.30
C TYR A 86 -3.07 1.91 5.36
N ASN A 87 -3.29 3.19 5.04
CA ASN A 87 -3.90 4.16 5.95
C ASN A 87 -5.32 3.73 6.36
N ALA A 88 -6.12 3.23 5.41
CA ALA A 88 -7.45 2.69 5.70
C ALA A 88 -7.38 1.49 6.67
N ASN A 89 -6.43 0.58 6.49
CA ASN A 89 -6.22 -0.53 7.43
C ASN A 89 -5.78 -0.04 8.82
N GLN A 90 -4.89 0.97 8.90
CA GLN A 90 -4.51 1.56 10.19
C GLN A 90 -5.69 2.22 10.90
N ALA A 91 -6.57 2.90 10.17
CA ALA A 91 -7.77 3.49 10.74
C ALA A 91 -8.71 2.43 11.34
N ILE A 92 -8.86 1.26 10.70
CA ILE A 92 -9.63 0.14 11.25
C ILE A 92 -9.00 -0.36 12.56
N ILE A 93 -7.68 -0.54 12.60
CA ILE A 93 -6.98 -1.00 13.80
C ILE A 93 -7.17 -0.02 14.96
N LEU A 94 -7.03 1.29 14.71
CA LEU A 94 -7.16 2.32 15.74
C LEU A 94 -8.60 2.52 16.24
N THR A 95 -9.59 2.23 15.41
CA THR A 95 -11.02 2.40 15.75
C THR A 95 -11.69 1.12 16.27
N THR A 96 -11.00 -0.02 16.30
CA THR A 96 -11.55 -1.29 16.80
C THR A 96 -11.64 -1.27 18.33
N PRO A 97 -12.85 -1.24 18.94
CA PRO A 97 -12.99 -1.28 20.39
C PRO A 97 -12.67 -2.67 20.92
N ILE A 98 -11.99 -2.74 22.07
CA ILE A 98 -11.82 -3.98 22.82
C ILE A 98 -13.04 -4.10 23.73
N ALA A 99 -14.01 -4.93 23.34
CA ALA A 99 -15.24 -5.19 24.09
C ALA A 99 -14.99 -5.86 25.44
#